data_AF-A0A231P6K1-F1
#
_entry.id   AF-A0A231P6K1-F1
#
_cell.length_a   1.000
_cell.length_b   1.000
_cell.length_c   1.000
_cell.angle_alpha   90.00
_cell.angle_beta   90.00
_cell.angle_gamma   90.00
#
_symmetry.space_group_name_H-M   'P 1'
#
loop_
_entity.id
_entity.type
_entity.pdbx_description
1 polymer ?
#
loop_
_entity_poly.entity_id
_entity_poly.type
_entity_poly.pdbx_seq_one_letter_code
_entity_poly.pdbx_strand_id
1 'polypeptide(L)'
;MVPILAVLIAAAVLMTMHYRQERANERNKAEALDRTAALARSYERDVVTAPNGFPGQEAVRGISERHDGRLLSYARSEDSLTTTVRFFGEYEDTSMFGVSHSRAYRCYSVVLRKGADGVPQARTTPLEKCDVI
;
A
#
# COMPACT_ATOMS: atom_id res chain seq x y z
N MET A 1 38.77 0.54 -35.68
CA MET A 1 38.79 0.34 -34.22
C MET A 1 38.06 1.45 -33.45
N VAL A 2 38.23 2.73 -33.80
CA VAL A 2 37.50 3.87 -33.20
C VAL A 2 35.96 3.76 -33.19
N PRO A 3 35.26 3.28 -34.24
CA PRO A 3 33.78 3.24 -34.22
C PRO A 3 33.23 2.20 -33.22
N ILE A 4 33.92 1.07 -33.05
CA ILE A 4 33.51 0.02 -32.11
C ILE A 4 33.67 0.51 -30.67
N LEU A 5 34.77 1.20 -30.38
CA LEU A 5 35.02 1.75 -29.04
C LEU A 5 33.97 2.81 -28.67
N ALA A 6 33.60 3.68 -29.61
CA ALA A 6 32.57 4.69 -29.41
C ALA A 6 31.18 4.06 -29.13
N VAL A 7 30.83 3.00 -29.86
CA VAL A 7 29.58 2.25 -29.64
C VAL A 7 29.57 1.59 -28.27
N LEU A 8 30.68 0.98 -27.84
CA LEU A 8 30.80 0.36 -26.52
C LEU A 8 30.67 1.38 -25.38
N ILE A 9 31.28 2.56 -25.53
CA ILE A 9 31.15 3.64 -24.55
C ILE A 9 29.71 4.15 -24.48
N ALA A 10 29.05 4.37 -25.62
CA ALA A 10 27.65 4.80 -25.66
C ALA A 10 26.72 3.75 -25.00
N ALA A 11 26.93 2.46 -25.28
CA ALA A 11 26.17 1.39 -24.66
C ALA A 11 26.38 1.33 -23.15
N ALA A 12 27.63 1.50 -22.67
CA ALA A 12 27.92 1.52 -21.24
C ALA A 12 27.23 2.70 -20.54
N VAL A 13 27.23 3.89 -21.13
CA VAL A 13 26.53 5.06 -20.58
C VAL A 13 25.03 4.80 -20.49
N LEU A 14 24.41 4.29 -21.57
CA LEU A 14 22.98 3.96 -21.58
C LEU A 14 22.60 2.94 -20.51
N MET A 15 23.39 1.88 -20.35
CA MET A 15 23.17 0.88 -19.30
C MET A 15 23.26 1.50 -17.89
N THR A 16 24.24 2.37 -17.64
CA THR A 16 24.36 3.01 -16.32
C THR A 16 23.23 3.99 -16.03
N MET A 17 22.75 4.73 -17.03
CA MET A 17 21.60 5.62 -16.88
C MET A 17 20.33 4.81 -16.61
N HIS A 18 20.09 3.76 -17.39
CA HIS A 18 18.96 2.86 -17.19
C HIS A 18 18.95 2.24 -15.79
N TYR A 19 20.10 1.72 -15.33
CA TYR A 19 20.23 1.16 -13.99
C TYR A 19 19.95 2.19 -12.88
N ARG A 20 20.45 3.43 -13.02
CA ARG A 20 20.19 4.50 -12.05
C ARG A 20 18.70 4.88 -12.01
N GLN A 21 18.07 4.88 -13.17
CA GLN A 21 16.64 5.19 -13.33
C GLN A 21 15.78 4.10 -12.68
N GLU A 22 16.01 2.82 -12.97
CA GLU A 22 15.30 1.71 -12.33
C GLU A 22 15.47 1.76 -10.81
N ARG A 23 16.69 2.03 -10.32
CA ARG A 23 16.96 2.16 -8.89
C ARG A 23 16.28 3.38 -8.26
N ALA A 24 16.00 4.44 -9.00
CA ALA A 24 15.19 5.55 -8.52
C ALA A 24 13.72 5.15 -8.44
N ASN A 25 13.19 4.50 -9.48
CA ASN A 25 11.79 4.07 -9.52
C ASN A 25 11.48 3.05 -8.42
N GLU A 26 12.37 2.09 -8.15
CA GLU A 26 12.21 1.14 -7.04
C GLU A 26 12.21 1.83 -5.67
N ARG A 27 13.02 2.88 -5.49
CA ARG A 27 13.00 3.70 -4.27
C ARG A 27 11.67 4.45 -4.12
N ASN A 28 11.21 5.10 -5.18
CA ASN A 28 9.93 5.82 -5.19
C ASN A 28 8.75 4.89 -4.88
N LYS A 29 8.76 3.69 -5.46
CA LYS A 29 7.78 2.63 -5.20
C LYS A 29 7.83 2.15 -3.75
N ALA A 30 9.02 1.90 -3.21
CA ALA A 30 9.18 1.51 -1.81
C ALA A 30 8.66 2.59 -0.85
N GLU A 31 8.98 3.85 -1.11
CA GLU A 31 8.48 4.98 -0.32
C GLU A 31 6.95 5.13 -0.41
N ALA A 32 6.36 4.92 -1.59
CA ALA A 32 4.92 4.87 -1.74
C ALA A 32 4.28 3.73 -0.93
N LEU A 33 4.89 2.54 -0.92
CA LEU A 33 4.45 1.42 -0.10
C LEU A 33 4.58 1.71 1.41
N ASP A 34 5.63 2.39 1.85
CA ASP A 34 5.78 2.80 3.25
C ASP A 34 4.72 3.83 3.65
N ARG A 35 4.38 4.77 2.75
CA ARG A 35 3.25 5.69 2.94
C ARG A 35 1.92 4.93 3.06
N THR A 36 1.70 3.87 2.27
CA THR A 36 0.49 3.03 2.44
C THR A 36 0.42 2.37 3.81
N ALA A 37 1.56 2.05 4.44
CA ALA A 37 1.56 1.52 5.80
C ALA A 37 1.11 2.56 6.83
N ALA A 38 1.46 3.84 6.64
CA ALA A 38 0.96 4.92 7.47
C ALA A 38 -0.56 5.12 7.30
N LEU A 39 -1.07 5.04 6.07
CA LEU A 39 -2.51 5.09 5.78
C LEU A 39 -3.25 3.92 6.43
N ALA A 40 -2.71 2.69 6.35
CA ALA A 40 -3.29 1.52 7.01
C ALA A 40 -3.40 1.70 8.54
N ARG A 41 -2.39 2.29 9.18
CA ARG A 41 -2.44 2.62 10.62
C ARG A 41 -3.46 3.71 10.95
N SER A 42 -3.65 4.69 10.06
CA SER A 42 -4.69 5.72 10.25
C SER A 42 -6.09 5.15 10.05
N TYR A 43 -6.29 4.30 9.04
CA TYR A 43 -7.50 3.50 8.87
C TYR A 43 -7.81 2.66 10.11
N GLU A 44 -6.82 1.94 10.65
CA GLU A 44 -6.99 1.14 11.87
C GLU A 44 -7.51 1.99 13.03
N ARG A 45 -6.90 3.15 13.29
CA ARG A 45 -7.33 4.07 14.35
C ARG A 45 -8.77 4.53 14.13
N ASP A 46 -9.12 4.95 12.93
CA ASP A 46 -10.48 5.39 12.61
C ASP A 46 -11.52 4.29 12.83
N VAL A 47 -11.22 3.05 12.44
CA VAL A 47 -12.11 1.89 12.62
C VAL A 47 -12.28 1.56 14.11
N VAL A 48 -11.21 1.64 14.92
CA VAL A 48 -11.27 1.42 16.38
C VAL A 48 -12.08 2.51 17.08
N THR A 49 -11.94 3.75 16.66
CA THR A 49 -12.67 4.90 17.25
C THR A 49 -14.10 5.04 16.76
N ALA A 50 -14.56 4.17 15.85
CA ALA A 50 -15.90 4.23 15.32
C ALA A 50 -16.94 4.02 16.45
N PRO A 51 -18.06 4.76 16.42
CA PRO A 51 -19.10 4.61 17.42
C PRO A 51 -19.70 3.20 17.41
N ASN A 52 -20.13 2.71 18.59
CA ASN A 52 -20.82 1.43 18.79
C ASN A 52 -19.93 0.16 18.65
N GLY A 53 -18.64 0.27 18.95
CA GLY A 53 -17.71 -0.86 19.03
C GLY A 53 -17.20 -1.28 17.66
N PHE A 54 -17.97 -2.08 16.90
CA PHE A 54 -17.60 -2.48 15.54
C PHE A 54 -18.41 -1.71 14.50
N PRO A 55 -17.77 -0.95 13.60
CA PRO A 55 -18.48 -0.30 12.51
C PRO A 55 -19.11 -1.32 11.55
N GLY A 56 -20.21 -0.92 10.91
CA GLY A 56 -20.82 -1.69 9.83
C GLY A 56 -19.98 -1.65 8.54
N GLN A 57 -20.27 -2.54 7.59
CA GLN A 57 -19.52 -2.66 6.34
C GLN A 57 -19.44 -1.34 5.55
N GLU A 58 -20.54 -0.59 5.49
CA GLU A 58 -20.59 0.68 4.77
C GLU A 58 -19.69 1.75 5.41
N ALA A 59 -19.72 1.83 6.74
CA ALA A 59 -18.85 2.73 7.48
C ALA A 59 -17.38 2.35 7.27
N VAL A 60 -17.05 1.05 7.32
CA VAL A 60 -15.70 0.55 7.03
C VAL A 60 -15.27 0.88 5.59
N ARG A 61 -16.17 0.74 4.61
CA ARG A 61 -15.90 1.11 3.22
C ARG A 61 -15.57 2.58 3.11
N GLY A 62 -16.41 3.46 3.67
CA GLY A 62 -16.16 4.90 3.67
C GLY A 62 -14.87 5.29 4.39
N ILE A 63 -14.53 4.65 5.52
CA ILE A 63 -13.25 4.88 6.20
C ILE A 63 -12.09 4.43 5.30
N SER A 64 -12.17 3.26 4.66
CA SER A 64 -11.11 2.79 3.76
C SER A 64 -10.85 3.75 2.59
N GLU A 65 -11.92 4.25 1.96
CA GLU A 65 -11.81 5.17 0.82
C GLU A 65 -11.18 6.51 1.20
N ARG A 66 -11.43 7.01 2.43
CA ARG A 66 -10.76 8.24 2.94
C ARG A 66 -9.26 8.10 3.14
N HIS A 67 -8.76 6.87 3.27
CA HIS A 67 -7.33 6.56 3.47
C HIS A 67 -6.70 5.96 2.21
N ASP A 68 -7.20 6.32 1.02
CA ASP A 68 -6.76 5.77 -0.27
C ASP A 68 -6.78 4.23 -0.32
N GLY A 69 -7.79 3.65 0.32
CA GLY A 69 -8.00 2.22 0.44
C GLY A 69 -9.26 1.76 -0.28
N ARG A 70 -9.28 0.48 -0.66
CA ARG A 70 -10.45 -0.23 -1.15
C ARG A 70 -10.71 -1.45 -0.28
N LEU A 71 -11.88 -1.50 0.35
CA LEU A 71 -12.35 -2.66 1.09
C LEU A 71 -12.51 -3.87 0.16
N LEU A 72 -11.82 -4.96 0.47
CA LEU A 72 -11.88 -6.24 -0.26
C LEU A 72 -12.73 -7.27 0.47
N SER A 73 -12.61 -7.34 1.79
CA SER A 73 -13.38 -8.25 2.61
C SER A 73 -13.80 -7.64 3.93
N TYR A 74 -14.93 -8.12 4.43
CA TYR A 74 -15.53 -7.71 5.69
C TYR A 74 -16.20 -8.92 6.32
N ALA A 75 -15.81 -9.23 7.55
CA ALA A 75 -16.41 -10.27 8.36
C ALA A 75 -16.61 -9.72 9.77
N ARG A 76 -17.85 -9.73 10.26
CA ARG A 76 -18.20 -9.24 11.59
C ARG A 76 -18.92 -10.32 12.36
N SER A 77 -18.58 -10.42 13.64
CA SER A 77 -19.31 -11.17 14.65
C SER A 77 -19.69 -10.24 15.81
N GLU A 78 -20.29 -10.80 16.87
CA GLU A 78 -20.62 -10.05 18.08
C GLU A 78 -19.36 -9.47 18.76
N ASP A 79 -18.26 -10.23 18.77
CA ASP A 79 -17.04 -9.89 19.51
C ASP A 79 -15.82 -9.60 18.62
N SER A 80 -15.97 -9.62 17.30
CA SER A 80 -14.88 -9.34 16.37
C SER A 80 -15.29 -8.70 15.05
N LEU A 81 -14.35 -7.99 14.46
CA LEU A 81 -14.42 -7.47 13.10
C LEU A 81 -13.09 -7.74 12.39
N THR A 82 -13.14 -8.44 11.27
CA THR A 82 -12.00 -8.66 10.38
C THR A 82 -12.28 -7.96 9.07
N THR A 83 -11.34 -7.12 8.64
CA THR A 83 -11.41 -6.43 7.35
C THR A 83 -10.13 -6.67 6.57
N THR A 84 -10.24 -6.74 5.25
CA THR A 84 -9.08 -6.70 4.36
C THR A 84 -9.21 -5.52 3.43
N VAL A 85 -8.22 -4.64 3.44
CA VAL A 85 -8.22 -3.40 2.66
C VAL A 85 -6.95 -3.33 1.80
N ARG A 86 -7.13 -2.97 0.53
CA ARG A 86 -6.05 -2.66 -0.40
C ARG A 86 -5.79 -1.17 -0.38
N PHE A 87 -4.64 -0.75 0.11
CA PHE A 87 -4.20 0.65 0.09
C PHE A 87 -3.36 0.92 -1.15
N PHE A 88 -3.57 2.08 -1.76
CA PHE A 88 -2.86 2.52 -2.95
C PHE A 88 -1.84 3.60 -2.59
N GLY A 89 -0.67 3.53 -3.24
CA GLY A 89 0.38 4.53 -3.13
C GLY A 89 0.80 4.97 -4.52
N GLU A 90 0.71 6.26 -4.81
CA GLU A 90 1.18 6.85 -6.06
C GLU A 90 2.66 7.20 -5.97
N TYR A 91 3.39 6.93 -7.05
CA TYR A 91 4.81 7.24 -7.18
C TYR A 91 5.17 7.68 -8.59
N GLU A 92 6.21 8.51 -8.67
CA GLU A 92 6.79 8.91 -9.94
C GLU A 92 7.65 7.78 -10.51
N ASP A 93 7.40 7.45 -11.77
CA ASP A 93 8.09 6.44 -12.54
C ASP A 93 8.78 7.12 -13.72
N THR A 94 10.11 7.19 -13.64
CA THR A 94 10.94 7.86 -14.66
C THR A 94 11.30 6.87 -15.74
N SER A 95 11.07 7.24 -17.00
CA SER A 95 11.43 6.48 -18.18
C SER A 95 12.26 7.32 -19.17
N MET A 96 12.75 6.69 -20.25
CA MET A 96 13.37 7.42 -21.37
C MET A 96 12.39 8.43 -22.02
N PHE A 97 11.08 8.25 -21.85
CA PHE A 97 10.04 9.14 -22.38
C PHE A 97 9.61 10.25 -21.40
N GLY A 98 10.25 10.35 -20.23
CA GLY A 98 9.92 11.32 -19.19
C GLY A 98 9.35 10.68 -17.92
N VAL A 99 8.79 11.52 -17.04
CA VAL A 99 8.19 11.11 -15.76
C VAL A 99 6.71 10.80 -15.96
N SER A 100 6.27 9.67 -15.41
CA SER A 100 4.86 9.27 -15.36
C SER A 100 4.44 8.95 -13.93
N HIS A 101 3.14 8.92 -13.66
CA HIS A 101 2.62 8.48 -12.36
C HIS A 101 2.17 7.03 -12.43
N SER A 102 2.79 6.20 -11.59
CA SER A 102 2.48 4.80 -11.41
C SER A 102 1.83 4.57 -10.04
N ARG A 103 1.10 3.46 -9.91
CA ARG A 103 0.46 3.06 -8.64
C ARG A 103 1.06 1.77 -8.12
N ALA A 104 1.43 1.78 -6.85
CA ALA A 104 1.69 0.59 -6.06
C ALA A 104 0.51 0.33 -5.14
N TYR A 105 0.36 -0.90 -4.67
CA TYR A 105 -0.63 -1.21 -3.65
C TYR A 105 -0.08 -2.21 -2.64
N ARG A 106 -0.64 -2.18 -1.43
CA ARG A 106 -0.40 -3.18 -0.39
C ARG A 106 -1.69 -3.51 0.34
N CYS A 107 -1.88 -4.79 0.62
CA CYS A 107 -3.05 -5.26 1.34
C CYS A 107 -2.74 -5.44 2.82
N TYR A 108 -3.69 -5.06 3.65
CA TYR A 108 -3.64 -5.22 5.10
C TYR A 108 -4.91 -5.90 5.57
N SER A 109 -4.73 -6.89 6.44
CA SER A 109 -5.81 -7.43 7.26
C SER A 109 -5.82 -6.72 8.60
N VAL A 110 -6.95 -6.16 8.97
CA VAL A 110 -7.17 -5.53 10.27
C VAL A 110 -8.18 -6.36 11.03
N VAL A 111 -7.76 -6.89 12.18
CA VAL A 111 -8.59 -7.69 13.06
C VAL A 111 -8.83 -6.90 14.33
N LEU A 112 -10.08 -6.53 14.58
CA LEU A 112 -10.54 -5.97 15.84
C LEU A 112 -11.21 -7.06 16.67
N ARG A 113 -10.87 -7.13 17.95
CA ARG A 113 -11.53 -8.01 18.93
C ARG A 113 -11.91 -7.22 20.17
N LYS A 114 -13.01 -7.60 20.79
CA LYS A 114 -13.42 -7.03 22.08
C LYS A 114 -12.37 -7.41 23.14
N GLY A 115 -11.70 -6.40 23.70
CA GLY A 115 -10.76 -6.58 24.80
C GLY A 115 -11.47 -6.91 26.12
N ALA A 116 -10.69 -7.23 27.15
CA ALA A 116 -11.20 -7.55 28.49
C ALA A 116 -12.05 -6.40 29.08
N ASP A 117 -11.66 -5.15 28.81
CA ASP A 117 -12.38 -3.95 29.27
C ASP A 117 -13.52 -3.53 28.33
N GLY A 118 -13.87 -4.36 27.34
CA GLY A 118 -14.89 -4.07 26.33
C GLY A 118 -14.43 -3.15 25.20
N VAL A 119 -13.20 -2.61 25.26
CA VAL A 119 -12.61 -1.76 24.22
C VAL A 119 -12.07 -2.62 23.06
N PRO A 120 -12.40 -2.29 21.79
CA PRO A 120 -11.83 -2.98 20.63
C PRO A 120 -10.30 -2.84 20.58
N GLN A 121 -9.60 -3.97 20.51
CA GLN A 121 -8.17 -4.03 20.24
C GLN A 121 -7.95 -4.41 18.78
N ALA A 122 -7.16 -3.62 18.07
CA ALA A 122 -6.84 -3.87 16.68
C ALA A 122 -5.48 -4.56 16.52
N ARG A 123 -5.39 -5.40 15.49
CA ARG A 123 -4.15 -5.97 14.98
C ARG A 123 -4.13 -5.81 13.47
N THR A 124 -3.17 -5.06 12.97
CA THR A 124 -2.94 -4.87 11.54
C THR A 124 -1.80 -5.76 11.06
N THR A 125 -2.03 -6.55 10.02
CA THR A 125 -1.04 -7.45 9.44
C THR A 125 -0.95 -7.21 7.92
N PRO A 126 0.25 -6.97 7.36
CA PRO A 126 0.42 -6.91 5.91
C PRO A 126 0.21 -8.29 5.29
N LEU A 127 -0.45 -8.34 4.13
CA LEU A 127 -0.67 -9.57 3.38
C LEU A 127 0.28 -9.66 2.19
N GLU A 128 0.76 -10.88 1.88
CA GLU A 128 1.55 -11.15 0.68
C GLU A 128 0.71 -11.04 -0.59
N LYS A 129 -0.55 -11.49 -0.52
CA LYS A 129 -1.54 -11.38 -1.59
C LYS A 129 -2.78 -10.68 -1.07
N CYS A 130 -3.48 -10.02 -1.99
CA CYS A 130 -4.76 -9.38 -1.70
C CYS A 130 -5.95 -10.36 -1.76
N ASP A 131 -5.67 -11.65 -1.78
CA ASP A 131 -6.69 -12.68 -1.77
C ASP A 131 -7.34 -12.73 -0.39
N VAL A 132 -8.66 -12.93 -0.39
CA VAL A 132 -9.48 -12.93 0.82
C VAL A 132 -9.33 -14.28 1.52
N ILE A 133 -9.02 -14.27 2.83
CA ILE A 133 -9.13 -15.45 3.70
C ILE A 133 -10.60 -15.73 3.98
#